data_AF-A0A929AA54-F1
#
_entry.id   AF-A0A929AA54-F1
#
_cell.length_a   1.000
_cell.length_b   1.000
_cell.length_c   1.000
_cell.angle_alpha   90.00
_cell.angle_beta   90.00
_cell.angle_gamma   90.00
#
_symmetry.space_group_name_H-M   'P 1'
#
loop_
_entity.id
_entity.type
_entity.pdbx_description
1 polymer ?
#
loop_
_entity_poly.entity_id
_entity_poly.type
_entity_poly.pdbx_seq_one_letter_code
_entity_poly.pdbx_strand_id
1 'polypeptide(L)'
;MFELICADAELKKKLRNPEEFYPPEVCQELDFILSSLRKHGQLARTDFYDINTHRISANTFYFFYRPQVVKGGLEGNRKEVLIIDLKMKTADVFKQRFQISDDWDDQDVLYSLPQYDKPSKIIKAVELIHQGMTDSYQLGDSLGHCGKKEKYVARHGDYAKQTLDQLKLITRIREGKSFKVELTQRGRCIATAPNESLKNRLLIQAMLSYLPLWKIIVAVTPLGDNINAEKVLTDELVKELVFPEVLRSSNTSDRRSQTLKNWIKWISKESGIPVRLYDDGIQLPIPLIYAENTIE
;
A
#
# COMPACT_ATOMS: atom_id res chain seq x y z
N MET A 1 20.21 15.19 -27.16
CA MET A 1 19.48 15.16 -25.89
C MET A 1 18.22 15.98 -26.09
N PHE A 2 17.07 15.54 -25.57
CA PHE A 2 15.82 16.30 -25.66
C PHE A 2 15.77 17.35 -24.56
N GLU A 3 15.32 18.56 -24.90
CA GLU A 3 15.02 19.60 -23.94
C GLU A 3 13.63 19.38 -23.33
N LEU A 4 13.49 19.53 -22.01
CA LEU A 4 12.20 19.39 -21.34
C LEU A 4 11.60 20.78 -21.11
N ILE A 5 10.39 20.99 -21.63
CA ILE A 5 9.64 22.23 -21.50
C ILE A 5 8.39 21.93 -20.68
N CYS A 6 7.98 22.84 -19.79
CA CYS A 6 6.76 22.66 -18.99
C CYS A 6 5.63 23.51 -19.57
N ALA A 7 4.41 22.98 -19.57
CA ALA A 7 3.23 23.68 -20.11
C ALA A 7 2.88 24.95 -19.35
N ASP A 8 3.19 25.02 -18.06
CA ASP A 8 2.97 26.21 -17.23
C ASP A 8 4.13 26.46 -16.24
N ALA A 9 4.09 27.65 -15.63
CA ALA A 9 5.12 28.13 -14.72
C ALA A 9 5.09 27.43 -13.34
N GLU A 10 3.92 26.94 -12.91
CA GLU A 10 3.76 26.25 -11.64
C GLU A 10 4.37 24.84 -11.72
N LEU A 11 4.05 24.10 -12.76
CA LEU A 11 4.66 22.81 -13.07
C LEU A 11 6.18 22.96 -13.25
N LYS A 12 6.64 24.02 -13.91
CA LYS A 12 8.08 24.33 -14.02
C LYS A 12 8.72 24.55 -12.65
N LYS A 13 8.03 25.21 -11.72
CA LYS A 13 8.50 25.40 -10.34
C LYS A 13 8.57 24.06 -9.60
N LYS A 14 7.49 23.27 -9.65
CA LYS A 14 7.38 21.95 -9.01
C LYS A 14 8.46 20.97 -9.52
N LEU A 15 8.73 20.94 -10.82
CA LEU A 15 9.73 20.06 -11.42
C LEU A 15 11.19 20.52 -11.26
N ARG A 16 11.43 21.79 -10.87
CA ARG A 16 12.79 22.30 -10.59
C ARG A 16 13.28 21.92 -9.20
N ASN A 17 12.37 21.90 -8.23
CA ASN A 17 12.63 21.46 -6.86
C ASN A 17 11.59 20.39 -6.46
N PRO A 18 11.59 19.19 -7.08
CA PRO A 18 10.59 18.17 -6.79
C PRO A 18 10.47 17.85 -5.30
N GLU A 19 11.57 17.88 -4.57
CA GLU A 19 11.64 17.56 -3.14
C GLU A 19 10.88 18.55 -2.24
N GLU A 20 10.61 19.77 -2.72
CA GLU A 20 9.83 20.77 -1.99
C GLU A 20 8.32 20.57 -2.16
N PHE A 21 7.89 19.96 -3.27
CA PHE A 21 6.48 19.88 -3.66
C PHE A 21 5.92 18.47 -3.69
N TYR A 22 6.78 17.45 -3.74
CA TYR A 22 6.38 16.08 -3.94
C TYR A 22 7.03 15.12 -2.94
N PRO A 23 6.33 14.01 -2.63
CA PRO A 23 6.92 12.88 -1.94
C PRO A 23 8.22 12.42 -2.61
N PRO A 24 9.25 11.98 -1.86
CA PRO A 24 10.46 11.48 -2.48
C PRO A 24 10.27 10.27 -3.42
N GLU A 25 9.20 9.47 -3.34
CA GLU A 25 8.89 8.41 -4.33
C GLU A 25 8.49 8.99 -5.66
N VAL A 26 7.67 10.05 -5.61
CA VAL A 26 7.32 10.80 -6.81
C VAL A 26 8.60 11.37 -7.38
N CYS A 27 9.49 11.96 -6.56
CA CYS A 27 10.78 12.44 -7.03
C CYS A 27 11.65 11.34 -7.65
N GLN A 28 11.73 10.16 -7.03
CA GLN A 28 12.50 9.01 -7.56
C GLN A 28 11.94 8.50 -8.90
N GLU A 29 10.62 8.27 -8.98
CA GLU A 29 9.96 7.83 -10.22
C GLU A 29 10.03 8.92 -11.29
N LEU A 30 9.85 10.18 -10.90
CA LEU A 30 9.94 11.35 -11.76
C LEU A 30 11.35 11.53 -12.31
N ASP A 31 12.39 11.40 -11.49
CA ASP A 31 13.79 11.50 -11.92
C ASP A 31 14.12 10.47 -13.00
N PHE A 32 13.65 9.23 -12.81
CA PHE A 32 13.78 8.18 -13.82
C PHE A 32 13.05 8.54 -15.12
N ILE A 33 11.80 9.01 -15.02
CA ILE A 33 10.99 9.41 -16.18
C ILE A 33 11.62 10.59 -16.92
N LEU A 34 12.00 11.66 -16.21
CA LEU A 34 12.62 12.86 -16.77
C LEU A 34 13.97 12.51 -17.43
N SER A 35 14.78 11.68 -16.79
CA SER A 35 16.07 11.24 -17.36
C SER A 35 15.88 10.42 -18.63
N SER A 36 14.87 9.53 -18.65
CA SER A 36 14.51 8.74 -19.82
C SER A 36 14.01 9.63 -20.96
N LEU A 37 13.17 10.63 -20.67
CA LEU A 37 12.68 11.59 -21.67
C LEU A 37 13.81 12.46 -22.23
N ARG A 38 14.74 12.94 -21.39
CA ARG A 38 15.93 13.70 -21.89
C ARG A 38 16.78 12.87 -22.84
N LYS A 39 16.91 11.56 -22.58
CA LYS A 39 17.76 10.68 -23.39
C LYS A 39 17.06 10.22 -24.67
N HIS A 40 15.79 9.83 -24.57
CA HIS A 40 15.09 9.10 -25.63
C HIS A 40 13.90 9.86 -26.23
N GLY A 41 13.43 10.93 -25.60
CA GLY A 41 12.27 11.72 -26.04
C GLY A 41 10.91 11.04 -25.82
N GLN A 42 10.92 9.73 -25.56
CA GLN A 42 9.75 8.90 -25.36
C GLN A 42 10.08 7.66 -24.50
N LEU A 43 9.04 7.07 -23.89
CA LEU A 43 9.14 5.78 -23.18
C LEU A 43 8.31 4.71 -23.91
N ALA A 44 8.75 3.45 -23.82
CA ALA A 44 8.15 2.32 -24.54
C ALA A 44 6.76 1.90 -24.03
N ARG A 45 6.39 2.28 -22.79
CA ARG A 45 5.10 1.94 -22.16
C ARG A 45 4.30 3.21 -21.86
N THR A 46 3.75 3.83 -22.90
CA THR A 46 2.90 5.01 -22.76
C THR A 46 1.55 4.78 -23.39
N ASP A 47 0.50 5.20 -22.68
CA ASP A 47 -0.85 5.22 -23.23
C ASP A 47 -1.01 6.49 -24.07
N PHE A 48 -1.63 6.36 -25.23
CA PHE A 48 -2.11 7.53 -25.96
C PHE A 48 -3.35 8.09 -25.24
N TYR A 49 -3.21 9.27 -24.65
CA TYR A 49 -4.29 9.89 -23.88
C TYR A 49 -5.19 10.78 -24.75
N ASP A 50 -4.57 11.58 -25.62
CA ASP A 50 -5.24 12.44 -26.61
C ASP A 50 -4.26 12.78 -27.75
N ILE A 51 -4.65 13.59 -28.75
CA ILE A 51 -3.84 13.99 -29.91
C ILE A 51 -2.42 14.38 -29.46
N ASN A 52 -1.45 13.56 -29.86
CA ASN A 52 -0.02 13.70 -29.57
C ASN A 52 0.36 13.83 -28.08
N THR A 53 -0.53 13.40 -27.18
CA THR A 53 -0.31 13.37 -25.72
C THR A 53 -0.11 11.96 -25.23
N HIS A 54 1.07 11.71 -24.70
CA HIS A 54 1.42 10.45 -24.06
C HIS A 54 1.15 10.55 -22.56
N ARG A 55 0.59 9.48 -21.99
CA ARG A 55 0.42 9.29 -20.56
C ARG A 55 1.31 8.14 -20.09
N ILE A 56 2.15 8.40 -19.10
CA ILE A 56 2.82 7.36 -18.32
C ILE A 56 2.00 7.15 -17.05
N SER A 57 1.52 5.92 -16.86
CA SER A 57 0.95 5.49 -15.58
C SER A 57 2.07 4.97 -14.68
N ALA A 58 2.73 5.87 -13.96
CA ALA A 58 3.72 5.52 -12.92
C ALA A 58 3.02 4.88 -11.70
N ASN A 59 3.76 4.41 -10.70
CA ASN A 59 3.13 3.79 -9.53
C ASN A 59 2.38 4.82 -8.67
N THR A 60 2.95 6.02 -8.54
CA THR A 60 2.45 7.08 -7.66
C THR A 60 1.66 8.18 -8.38
N PHE A 61 1.84 8.36 -9.69
CA PHE A 61 1.19 9.41 -10.46
C PHE A 61 0.90 9.02 -11.92
N TYR A 62 0.09 9.83 -12.59
CA TYR A 62 0.00 9.92 -14.03
C TYR A 62 0.84 11.09 -14.52
N PHE A 63 1.71 10.83 -15.51
CA PHE A 63 2.57 11.84 -16.12
C PHE A 63 2.14 12.07 -17.57
N PHE A 64 1.97 13.31 -17.97
CA PHE A 64 1.48 13.66 -19.29
C PHE A 64 2.53 14.46 -20.04
N TYR A 65 2.88 14.04 -21.26
CA TYR A 65 3.88 14.72 -22.08
C TYR A 65 3.60 14.62 -23.57
N ARG A 66 4.22 15.51 -24.37
CA ARG A 66 4.23 15.47 -25.84
C ARG A 66 5.66 15.55 -26.36
N PRO A 67 6.14 14.59 -27.16
CA PRO A 67 7.36 14.79 -27.91
C PRO A 67 7.09 15.85 -29.00
N GLN A 68 7.91 16.90 -29.03
CA GLN A 68 7.86 17.95 -30.04
C GLN A 68 9.15 17.92 -30.87
N VAL A 69 8.98 17.91 -32.19
CA VAL A 69 10.07 18.20 -33.11
C VAL A 69 9.83 19.60 -33.65
N VAL A 70 10.52 20.58 -33.09
CA VAL A 70 10.46 21.94 -33.61
C VAL A 70 11.39 22.01 -34.81
N LYS A 71 10.81 22.22 -35.99
CA LYS A 71 11.59 22.56 -37.19
C LYS A 71 12.16 23.97 -36.97
N GLY A 72 13.38 24.02 -36.46
CA GLY A 72 14.16 25.25 -36.48
C GLY A 72 14.43 25.65 -37.93
N GLY A 73 14.62 26.95 -38.17
CA GLY A 73 15.23 27.45 -39.41
C GLY A 73 16.66 26.93 -39.57
N LEU A 74 17.56 27.76 -40.12
CA LEU A 74 18.95 27.41 -40.50
C LEU A 74 19.84 26.68 -39.46
N GLU A 75 19.39 26.46 -38.22
CA GLU A 75 20.11 25.78 -37.13
C GLU A 75 19.66 24.33 -36.84
N GLY A 76 18.78 23.74 -37.66
CA GLY A 76 18.41 22.32 -37.54
C GLY A 76 17.27 22.04 -36.55
N ASN A 77 16.81 20.79 -36.55
CA ASN A 77 15.64 20.35 -35.77
C ASN A 77 15.95 20.34 -34.27
N ARG A 78 15.24 21.13 -33.47
CA ARG A 78 15.27 21.04 -32.00
C ARG A 78 14.38 19.90 -31.54
N LYS A 79 14.91 19.09 -30.64
CA LYS A 79 14.23 17.93 -30.06
C LYS A 79 13.75 18.32 -28.66
N GLU A 80 12.45 18.51 -28.53
CA GLU A 80 11.83 19.01 -27.30
C GLU A 80 10.79 18.01 -26.79
N VAL A 81 10.55 18.02 -25.48
CA VAL A 81 9.45 17.27 -24.86
C VAL A 81 8.69 18.25 -23.98
N LEU A 82 7.42 18.49 -24.34
CA LEU A 82 6.51 19.29 -23.54
C LEU A 82 5.89 18.43 -22.45
N ILE A 83 6.26 18.67 -21.21
CA ILE A 83 5.61 18.12 -20.02
C ILE A 83 4.35 18.94 -19.76
N ILE A 84 3.21 18.26 -19.79
CA ILE A 84 1.90 18.88 -19.67
C ILE A 84 1.46 18.93 -18.22
N ASP A 85 1.55 17.80 -17.51
CA ASP A 85 0.98 17.68 -16.17
C ASP A 85 1.53 16.45 -15.43
N LEU A 86 1.44 16.50 -14.10
CA LEU A 86 1.73 15.41 -13.17
C LEU A 86 0.57 15.32 -12.16
N LYS A 87 -0.22 14.24 -12.25
CA LYS A 87 -1.38 14.02 -11.37
C LYS A 87 -1.15 12.83 -10.45
N MET A 88 -1.15 13.07 -9.14
CA MET A 88 -1.08 12.00 -8.14
C MET A 88 -2.26 11.03 -8.28
N LYS A 89 -1.99 9.73 -8.13
CA LYS A 89 -3.04 8.72 -8.13
C LYS A 89 -3.84 8.81 -6.83
N THR A 90 -5.16 8.91 -6.94
CA THR A 90 -6.09 8.95 -5.80
C THR A 90 -6.31 7.56 -5.20
N ALA A 91 -6.89 7.51 -3.99
CA ALA A 91 -7.25 6.26 -3.32
C ALA A 91 -8.14 5.32 -4.16
N ASP A 92 -8.99 5.86 -5.04
CA ASP A 92 -9.86 5.06 -5.92
C ASP A 92 -9.08 4.24 -6.95
N VAL A 93 -7.91 4.72 -7.38
CA VAL A 93 -7.00 3.94 -8.24
C VAL A 93 -6.44 2.74 -7.46
N PHE A 94 -6.24 2.86 -6.15
CA PHE A 94 -5.83 1.75 -5.30
C PHE A 94 -6.96 0.73 -5.10
N LYS A 95 -8.23 1.16 -4.97
CA LYS A 95 -9.37 0.22 -4.96
C LYS A 95 -9.38 -0.68 -6.20
N GLN A 96 -9.19 -0.09 -7.38
CA GLN A 96 -9.11 -0.83 -8.63
C GLN A 96 -7.86 -1.71 -8.72
N ARG A 97 -6.68 -1.18 -8.37
CA ARG A 97 -5.39 -1.91 -8.42
C ARG A 97 -5.36 -3.13 -7.50
N PHE A 98 -5.92 -3.01 -6.30
CA PHE A 98 -5.92 -4.07 -5.30
C PHE A 98 -7.21 -4.88 -5.25
N GLN A 99 -8.17 -4.61 -6.15
CA GLN A 99 -9.48 -5.30 -6.17
C GLN A 99 -10.14 -5.31 -4.78
N ILE A 100 -10.18 -4.15 -4.14
CA ILE A 100 -10.76 -3.99 -2.80
C ILE A 100 -12.29 -4.16 -2.92
N SER A 101 -12.84 -5.12 -2.19
CA SER A 101 -14.30 -5.32 -2.09
C SER A 101 -14.90 -4.38 -1.05
N ASP A 102 -15.98 -3.66 -1.39
CA ASP A 102 -16.72 -2.78 -0.46
C ASP A 102 -17.77 -3.54 0.39
N ASP A 103 -17.57 -4.85 0.62
CA ASP A 103 -18.45 -5.73 1.40
C ASP A 103 -18.17 -5.64 2.91
N TRP A 104 -18.24 -4.41 3.43
CA TRP A 104 -17.97 -4.11 4.83
C TRP A 104 -19.21 -4.37 5.69
N ASP A 105 -19.06 -5.10 6.80
CA ASP A 105 -20.07 -5.13 7.85
C ASP A 105 -19.75 -4.02 8.87
N ASP A 106 -20.71 -3.17 9.21
CA ASP A 106 -20.52 -2.11 10.21
C ASP A 106 -20.13 -2.68 11.60
N GLN A 107 -20.44 -3.97 11.85
CA GLN A 107 -19.99 -4.70 13.04
C GLN A 107 -18.49 -5.05 13.04
N ASP A 108 -17.82 -5.07 11.87
CA ASP A 108 -16.40 -5.41 11.73
C ASP A 108 -15.48 -4.38 12.44
N VAL A 109 -15.97 -3.15 12.69
CA VAL A 109 -15.18 -2.03 13.24
C VAL A 109 -15.16 -2.00 14.77
N LEU A 110 -16.19 -2.53 15.43
CA LEU A 110 -16.44 -2.26 16.85
C LEU A 110 -15.83 -3.27 17.82
N TYR A 111 -15.75 -4.56 17.45
CA TYR A 111 -15.47 -5.61 18.44
C TYR A 111 -14.07 -6.23 18.38
N SER A 112 -13.31 -6.08 17.29
CA SER A 112 -12.08 -6.84 17.18
C SER A 112 -11.03 -6.21 16.26
N LEU A 113 -10.25 -5.26 16.78
CA LEU A 113 -9.03 -4.80 16.11
C LEU A 113 -7.84 -5.73 16.40
N PRO A 114 -6.94 -5.94 15.43
CA PRO A 114 -5.82 -6.87 15.54
C PRO A 114 -4.79 -6.38 16.58
N GLN A 115 -4.13 -7.33 17.25
CA GLN A 115 -2.97 -7.09 18.12
C GLN A 115 -1.72 -7.84 17.63
N TYR A 116 -1.67 -8.11 16.32
CA TYR A 116 -0.63 -8.92 15.70
C TYR A 116 0.12 -8.08 14.67
N ASP A 117 1.24 -7.50 15.09
CA ASP A 117 1.90 -6.36 14.45
C ASP A 117 2.74 -6.69 13.22
N LYS A 118 3.17 -7.94 13.04
CA LYS A 118 4.12 -8.34 11.98
C LYS A 118 3.43 -9.06 10.83
N PRO A 119 3.30 -8.43 9.63
CA PRO A 119 2.69 -9.07 8.46
C PRO A 119 3.36 -10.39 8.04
N SER A 120 4.69 -10.49 8.13
CA SER A 120 5.41 -11.74 7.86
C SER A 120 4.98 -12.90 8.77
N LYS A 121 4.63 -12.61 10.03
CA LYS A 121 4.09 -13.63 10.93
C LYS A 121 2.63 -14.00 10.58
N ILE A 122 1.86 -13.11 9.97
CA ILE A 122 0.52 -13.41 9.46
C ILE A 122 0.62 -14.43 8.33
N ILE A 123 1.54 -14.22 7.38
CA ILE A 123 1.83 -15.17 6.29
C ILE A 123 2.24 -16.52 6.88
N LYS A 124 3.22 -16.52 7.80
CA LYS A 124 3.67 -17.75 8.47
C LYS A 124 2.52 -18.48 9.19
N ALA A 125 1.62 -17.75 9.84
CA ALA A 125 0.47 -18.35 10.53
C ALA A 125 -0.50 -19.02 9.54
N VAL A 126 -0.74 -18.40 8.37
CA VAL A 126 -1.54 -18.99 7.28
C VAL A 126 -0.91 -20.29 6.77
N GLU A 127 0.41 -20.31 6.56
CA GLU A 127 1.14 -21.51 6.12
C GLU A 127 1.09 -22.63 7.16
N LEU A 128 1.26 -22.32 8.45
CA LEU A 128 1.18 -23.31 9.52
C LEU A 128 -0.23 -23.92 9.61
N ILE A 129 -1.28 -23.11 9.48
CA ILE A 129 -2.66 -23.63 9.43
C ILE A 129 -2.86 -24.49 8.18
N HIS A 130 -2.29 -24.11 7.03
CA HIS A 130 -2.35 -24.92 5.81
C HIS A 130 -1.72 -26.31 6.00
N GLN A 131 -0.65 -26.39 6.80
CA GLN A 131 0.03 -27.64 7.18
C GLN A 131 -0.71 -28.43 8.26
N GLY A 132 -1.88 -27.96 8.73
CA GLY A 132 -2.71 -28.63 9.73
C GLY A 132 -2.50 -28.17 11.17
N MET A 133 -1.66 -27.14 11.41
CA MET A 133 -1.45 -26.61 12.75
C MET A 133 -2.56 -25.65 13.14
N THR A 134 -3.60 -26.18 13.80
CA THR A 134 -4.77 -25.39 14.21
C THR A 134 -4.85 -25.14 15.72
N ASP A 135 -3.96 -25.70 16.54
CA ASP A 135 -3.94 -25.47 17.98
C ASP A 135 -3.31 -24.10 18.35
N SER A 136 -3.86 -23.41 19.35
CA SER A 136 -3.39 -22.06 19.72
C SER A 136 -2.00 -22.07 20.35
N TYR A 137 -1.69 -23.08 21.16
CA TYR A 137 -0.35 -23.19 21.76
C TYR A 137 0.69 -23.52 20.69
N GLN A 138 0.45 -24.55 19.87
CA GLN A 138 1.36 -24.93 18.79
C GLN A 138 1.62 -23.79 17.81
N LEU A 139 0.57 -23.04 17.45
CA LEU A 139 0.68 -21.88 16.57
C LEU A 139 1.53 -20.79 17.23
N GLY A 140 1.28 -20.47 18.50
CA GLY A 140 2.07 -19.49 19.25
C GLY A 140 3.55 -19.87 19.34
N ASP A 141 3.84 -21.14 19.65
CA ASP A 141 5.19 -21.67 19.77
C ASP A 141 5.94 -21.63 18.42
N SER A 142 5.29 -22.10 17.34
CA SER A 142 5.86 -22.13 15.98
C SER A 142 6.06 -20.73 15.37
N LEU A 143 5.33 -19.73 15.88
CA LEU A 143 5.52 -18.31 15.56
C LEU A 143 6.64 -17.66 16.40
N GLY A 144 7.33 -18.45 17.23
CA GLY A 144 8.53 -18.09 17.99
C GLY A 144 8.24 -17.38 19.32
N HIS A 145 7.08 -17.62 19.94
CA HIS A 145 6.73 -16.99 21.21
C HIS A 145 7.18 -17.83 22.42
N CYS A 146 8.22 -17.37 23.11
CA CYS A 146 8.76 -18.05 24.30
C CYS A 146 8.19 -17.47 25.60
N GLY A 147 6.94 -17.82 25.92
CA GLY A 147 6.30 -17.41 27.18
C GLY A 147 6.70 -18.29 28.36
N LYS A 148 6.90 -17.71 29.55
CA LYS A 148 7.21 -18.47 30.79
C LYS A 148 6.11 -19.47 31.20
N LYS A 149 4.90 -19.29 30.69
CA LYS A 149 3.74 -20.16 30.95
C LYS A 149 3.07 -20.47 29.62
N GLU A 150 2.62 -21.71 29.47
CA GLU A 150 1.91 -22.22 28.28
C GLU A 150 0.76 -21.29 27.85
N LYS A 151 -0.05 -20.83 28.81
CA LYS A 151 -1.16 -19.89 28.57
C LYS A 151 -0.76 -18.58 27.90
N TYR A 152 0.49 -18.13 28.05
CA TYR A 152 0.97 -16.91 27.39
C TYR A 152 1.37 -17.18 25.94
N VAL A 153 1.91 -18.37 25.66
CA VAL A 153 2.21 -18.82 24.29
C VAL A 153 0.91 -19.04 23.52
N ALA A 154 -0.05 -19.76 24.13
CA ALA A 154 -1.38 -20.00 23.54
C ALA A 154 -2.10 -18.70 23.20
N ARG A 155 -2.04 -17.69 24.08
CA ARG A 155 -2.63 -16.36 23.84
C ARG A 155 -2.07 -15.69 22.58
N HIS A 156 -0.80 -15.86 22.26
CA HIS A 156 -0.22 -15.31 21.04
C HIS A 156 -0.72 -16.04 19.79
N GLY A 157 -0.96 -17.35 19.87
CA GLY A 157 -1.64 -18.09 18.80
C GLY A 157 -3.10 -17.66 18.63
N ASP A 158 -3.81 -17.37 19.73
CA ASP A 158 -5.16 -16.82 19.68
C ASP A 158 -5.19 -15.45 18.98
N TYR A 159 -4.21 -14.57 19.25
CA TYR A 159 -4.08 -13.30 18.54
C TYR A 159 -3.85 -13.49 17.05
N ALA A 160 -3.01 -14.47 16.65
CA ALA A 160 -2.81 -14.78 15.24
C ALA A 160 -4.11 -15.25 14.59
N LYS A 161 -4.84 -16.20 15.20
CA LYS A 161 -6.14 -16.67 14.71
C LYS A 161 -7.17 -15.54 14.63
N GLN A 162 -7.22 -14.68 15.63
CA GLN A 162 -8.14 -13.54 15.66
C GLN A 162 -7.85 -12.55 14.52
N THR A 163 -6.57 -12.29 14.23
CA THR A 163 -6.15 -11.48 13.08
C THR A 163 -6.52 -12.14 11.74
N LEU A 164 -6.28 -13.44 11.58
CA LEU A 164 -6.63 -14.15 10.35
C LEU A 164 -8.14 -14.17 10.08
N ASP A 165 -8.93 -14.26 11.14
CA ASP A 165 -10.39 -14.21 11.10
C ASP A 165 -10.89 -12.84 10.63
N GLN A 166 -10.34 -11.76 11.21
CA GLN A 166 -10.64 -10.37 10.80
C GLN A 166 -10.30 -10.09 9.34
N LEU A 167 -9.19 -10.66 8.86
CA LEU A 167 -8.77 -10.52 7.46
C LEU A 167 -9.52 -11.49 6.52
N LYS A 168 -10.50 -12.25 7.04
CA LYS A 168 -11.28 -13.26 6.29
C LYS A 168 -10.38 -14.30 5.60
N LEU A 169 -9.24 -14.63 6.22
CA LEU A 169 -8.27 -15.62 5.74
C LEU A 169 -8.53 -17.02 6.30
N ILE A 170 -9.24 -17.11 7.43
CA ILE A 170 -9.74 -18.35 8.00
C ILE A 170 -11.25 -18.25 8.24
N THR A 171 -11.88 -19.40 8.45
CA THR A 171 -13.23 -19.57 8.96
C THR A 171 -13.21 -20.49 10.16
N ARG A 172 -14.08 -20.24 11.14
CA ARG A 172 -14.26 -21.11 12.31
C ARG A 172 -15.54 -21.91 12.14
N ILE A 173 -15.40 -23.22 12.00
CA ILE A 173 -16.53 -24.15 11.88
C ILE A 173 -16.73 -24.82 13.23
N ARG A 174 -17.95 -24.78 13.75
CA ARG A 174 -18.27 -25.46 15.01
C ARG A 174 -18.36 -26.97 14.77
N GLU A 175 -17.50 -27.73 15.43
CA GLU A 175 -17.53 -29.19 15.44
C GLU A 175 -17.84 -29.64 16.88
N GLY A 176 -19.12 -29.88 17.17
CA GLY A 176 -19.59 -30.23 18.51
C GLY A 176 -19.34 -29.13 19.55
N LYS A 177 -18.43 -29.42 20.50
CA LYS A 177 -18.03 -28.49 21.58
C LYS A 177 -16.79 -27.66 21.24
N SER A 178 -16.11 -27.94 20.12
CA SER A 178 -14.91 -27.22 19.68
C SER A 178 -15.18 -26.41 18.40
N PHE A 179 -14.27 -25.49 18.10
CA PHE A 179 -14.21 -24.81 16.81
C PHE A 179 -13.00 -25.32 16.04
N LYS A 180 -13.25 -25.83 14.84
CA LYS A 180 -12.22 -26.15 13.87
C LYS A 180 -11.91 -24.89 13.05
N VAL A 181 -10.63 -24.67 12.79
CA VAL A 181 -10.15 -23.57 11.98
C VAL A 181 -9.80 -24.10 10.59
N GLU A 182 -10.35 -23.48 9.56
CA GLU A 182 -10.04 -23.82 8.16
C GLU A 182 -9.66 -22.57 7.39
N LEU A 183 -8.76 -22.70 6.40
CA LEU A 183 -8.42 -21.59 5.52
C LEU A 183 -9.59 -21.28 4.57
N THR A 184 -9.81 -19.99 4.30
CA THR A 184 -10.65 -19.56 3.18
C THR A 184 -9.92 -19.76 1.86
N GLN A 185 -10.58 -19.52 0.73
CA GLN A 185 -9.91 -19.48 -0.56
C GLN A 185 -8.79 -18.44 -0.58
N ARG A 186 -9.01 -17.25 -0.02
CA ARG A 186 -7.98 -16.19 0.10
C ARG A 186 -6.79 -16.68 0.94
N GLY A 187 -7.06 -17.31 2.09
CA GLY A 187 -6.01 -17.90 2.94
C GLY A 187 -5.21 -18.98 2.23
N ARG A 188 -5.87 -19.89 1.49
CA ARG A 188 -5.19 -20.91 0.69
C ARG A 188 -4.29 -20.31 -0.38
N CYS A 189 -4.76 -19.30 -1.12
CA CYS A 189 -3.94 -18.64 -2.15
C CYS A 189 -2.65 -18.03 -1.57
N ILE A 190 -2.70 -17.45 -0.36
CA ILE A 190 -1.50 -16.95 0.33
C ILE A 190 -0.59 -18.13 0.70
N ALA A 191 -1.13 -19.18 1.32
CA ALA A 191 -0.33 -20.33 1.77
C ALA A 191 0.42 -21.03 0.62
N THR A 192 -0.22 -21.13 -0.55
CA THR A 192 0.32 -21.87 -1.70
C THR A 192 1.03 -20.99 -2.73
N ALA A 193 1.17 -19.69 -2.47
CA ALA A 193 1.81 -18.79 -3.44
C ALA A 193 3.31 -19.13 -3.60
N PRO A 194 3.84 -19.18 -4.83
CA PRO A 194 5.18 -19.68 -5.14
C PRO A 194 6.33 -18.81 -4.61
N ASN A 195 6.09 -17.54 -4.29
CA ASN A 195 7.13 -16.64 -3.81
C ASN A 195 6.60 -15.60 -2.81
N GLU A 196 7.50 -15.04 -2.02
CA GLU A 196 7.19 -14.06 -0.97
C GLU A 196 6.56 -12.78 -1.51
N SER A 197 6.95 -12.33 -2.71
CA SER A 197 6.37 -11.13 -3.32
C SER A 197 4.86 -11.30 -3.57
N LEU A 198 4.45 -12.45 -4.12
CA LEU A 198 3.05 -12.75 -4.36
C LEU A 198 2.28 -12.95 -3.04
N LYS A 199 2.89 -13.58 -2.02
CA LYS A 199 2.29 -13.69 -0.68
C LYS A 199 2.04 -12.31 -0.07
N ASN A 200 3.03 -11.42 -0.12
CA ASN A 200 2.91 -10.04 0.35
C ASN A 200 1.76 -9.32 -0.39
N ARG A 201 1.71 -9.43 -1.73
CA ARG A 201 0.65 -8.81 -2.53
C ARG A 201 -0.75 -9.29 -2.15
N LEU A 202 -0.93 -10.60 -1.98
CA LEU A 202 -2.21 -11.20 -1.58
C LEU A 202 -2.60 -10.81 -0.15
N LEU A 203 -1.64 -10.73 0.77
CA LEU A 203 -1.88 -10.24 2.13
C LEU A 203 -2.26 -8.76 2.13
N ILE A 204 -1.57 -7.91 1.37
CA ILE A 204 -1.92 -6.49 1.20
C ILE A 204 -3.35 -6.35 0.71
N GLN A 205 -3.75 -7.12 -0.31
CA GLN A 205 -5.14 -7.12 -0.79
C GLN A 205 -6.14 -7.45 0.32
N ALA A 206 -5.87 -8.47 1.15
CA ALA A 206 -6.72 -8.82 2.28
C ALA A 206 -6.77 -7.72 3.35
N MET A 207 -5.63 -7.09 3.64
CA MET A 207 -5.50 -6.00 4.61
C MET A 207 -6.17 -4.70 4.14
N LEU A 208 -6.08 -4.37 2.86
CA LEU A 208 -6.79 -3.22 2.27
C LEU A 208 -8.29 -3.46 2.18
N SER A 209 -8.70 -4.73 2.11
CA SER A 209 -10.08 -5.19 2.28
C SER A 209 -10.46 -5.37 3.76
N TYR A 210 -9.77 -4.71 4.71
CA TYR A 210 -10.16 -4.55 6.12
C TYR A 210 -10.48 -3.09 6.47
N LEU A 211 -11.72 -2.79 6.93
CA LEU A 211 -12.30 -1.43 6.91
C LEU A 211 -11.50 -0.45 7.76
N PRO A 212 -11.06 -0.82 8.98
CA PRO A 212 -10.22 0.06 9.79
C PRO A 212 -8.94 0.48 9.06
N LEU A 213 -8.28 -0.43 8.34
CA LEU A 213 -7.10 -0.08 7.57
C LEU A 213 -7.45 0.82 6.38
N TRP A 214 -8.54 0.52 5.67
CA TRP A 214 -8.96 1.33 4.53
C TRP A 214 -9.26 2.78 4.92
N LYS A 215 -10.00 2.99 6.03
CA LYS A 215 -10.28 4.33 6.58
C LYS A 215 -9.00 5.10 6.88
N ILE A 216 -7.98 4.42 7.43
CA ILE A 216 -6.70 5.06 7.75
C ILE A 216 -5.97 5.42 6.45
N ILE A 217 -5.81 4.49 5.50
CA ILE A 217 -5.13 4.76 4.21
C ILE A 217 -5.76 5.96 3.50
N VAL A 218 -7.07 5.99 3.35
CA VAL A 218 -7.75 7.10 2.67
C VAL A 218 -7.49 8.44 3.36
N ALA A 219 -7.36 8.47 4.68
CA ALA A 219 -7.12 9.70 5.43
C ALA A 219 -5.67 10.21 5.36
N VAL A 220 -4.69 9.33 5.13
CA VAL A 220 -3.24 9.64 5.17
C VAL A 220 -2.55 9.59 3.81
N THR A 221 -3.28 9.20 2.78
CA THR A 221 -2.81 9.16 1.39
C THR A 221 -3.18 10.46 0.68
N PRO A 222 -2.25 11.07 -0.07
CA PRO A 222 -2.52 12.32 -0.73
C PRO A 222 -3.69 12.34 -1.71
N LEU A 223 -4.50 13.40 -1.65
CA LEU A 223 -5.67 13.63 -2.52
C LEU A 223 -5.45 14.89 -3.36
N GLY A 224 -4.74 14.74 -4.48
CA GLY A 224 -4.58 15.79 -5.47
C GLY A 224 -3.83 17.03 -4.96
N ASP A 225 -4.20 18.22 -5.46
CA ASP A 225 -3.44 19.46 -5.27
C ASP A 225 -3.47 20.05 -3.84
N ASN A 226 -4.11 19.37 -2.87
CA ASN A 226 -4.32 19.93 -1.54
C ASN A 226 -3.61 19.13 -0.44
N ILE A 227 -2.30 19.03 -0.58
CA ILE A 227 -1.35 18.40 0.38
C ILE A 227 -1.53 18.95 1.82
N ASN A 228 -2.05 20.16 1.98
CA ASN A 228 -2.25 20.80 3.28
C ASN A 228 -3.50 20.31 4.04
N ALA A 229 -4.45 19.64 3.38
CA ALA A 229 -5.63 19.07 4.03
C ALA A 229 -5.42 17.63 4.56
N GLU A 230 -4.27 17.04 4.27
CA GLU A 230 -3.99 15.62 4.48
C GLU A 230 -3.43 15.35 5.87
N LYS A 231 -3.98 14.34 6.54
CA LYS A 231 -3.64 14.04 7.92
C LYS A 231 -2.39 13.18 8.00
N VAL A 232 -1.56 13.45 9.00
CA VAL A 232 -0.34 12.69 9.29
C VAL A 232 -0.71 11.38 9.99
N LEU A 233 -0.08 10.26 9.61
CA LEU A 233 -0.26 8.98 10.27
C LEU A 233 0.30 9.00 11.71
N THR A 234 -0.59 9.22 12.68
CA THR A 234 -0.31 9.21 14.12
C THR A 234 -1.15 8.17 14.85
N ASP A 235 -0.76 7.82 16.09
CA ASP A 235 -1.59 6.93 16.91
C ASP A 235 -2.92 7.60 17.25
N GLU A 236 -2.91 8.92 17.47
CA GLU A 236 -4.07 9.75 17.73
C GLU A 236 -5.05 9.72 16.55
N LEU A 237 -4.55 9.91 15.32
CA LEU A 237 -5.37 9.83 14.12
C LEU A 237 -5.98 8.44 13.96
N VAL A 238 -5.17 7.39 14.13
CA VAL A 238 -5.67 6.01 14.06
C VAL A 238 -6.78 5.82 15.08
N LYS A 239 -6.57 6.26 16.34
CA LYS A 239 -7.58 6.18 17.40
C LYS A 239 -8.86 6.92 17.06
N GLU A 240 -8.77 8.13 16.51
CA GLU A 240 -9.91 8.93 16.09
C GLU A 240 -10.76 8.23 15.04
N LEU A 241 -10.10 7.60 14.04
CA LEU A 241 -10.76 7.00 12.89
C LEU A 241 -11.40 5.64 13.18
N VAL A 242 -10.81 4.84 14.07
CA VAL A 242 -11.21 3.43 14.23
C VAL A 242 -11.74 3.06 15.62
N PHE A 243 -11.61 3.93 16.63
CA PHE A 243 -12.14 3.67 17.98
C PHE A 243 -13.28 4.63 18.35
N PRO A 244 -14.32 4.12 19.03
CA PRO A 244 -15.27 4.96 19.75
C PRO A 244 -14.55 5.86 20.75
N GLU A 245 -15.03 7.09 20.92
CA GLU A 245 -14.42 8.10 21.78
C GLU A 245 -14.13 7.59 23.19
N VAL A 246 -15.09 6.88 23.79
CA VAL A 246 -15.00 6.31 25.14
C VAL A 246 -13.89 5.27 25.32
N LEU A 247 -13.36 4.69 24.23
CA LEU A 247 -12.32 3.66 24.27
C LEU A 247 -10.92 4.19 23.90
N ARG A 248 -10.79 5.44 23.45
CA ARG A 248 -9.54 6.00 22.89
C ARG A 248 -8.42 6.16 23.91
N SER A 249 -8.76 6.29 25.20
CA SER A 249 -7.80 6.44 26.30
C SER A 249 -7.32 5.12 26.91
N SER A 250 -7.72 3.97 26.34
CA SER A 250 -7.38 2.66 26.90
C SER A 250 -5.99 2.17 26.48
N ASN A 251 -5.28 1.47 27.37
CA ASN A 251 -4.02 0.79 26.99
C ASN A 251 -4.19 -0.24 25.86
N THR A 252 -5.41 -0.71 25.63
CA THR A 252 -5.78 -1.62 24.55
C THR A 252 -5.87 -0.88 23.22
N SER A 253 -6.39 0.35 23.21
CA SER A 253 -6.39 1.19 22.01
C SER A 253 -4.99 1.58 21.59
N ASP A 254 -4.07 1.87 22.53
CA ASP A 254 -2.67 2.17 22.20
C ASP A 254 -1.97 1.03 21.46
N ARG A 255 -2.10 -0.19 21.99
CA ARG A 255 -1.48 -1.38 21.38
C ARG A 255 -2.05 -1.70 20.00
N ARG A 256 -3.36 -1.54 19.83
CA ARG A 256 -4.06 -1.80 18.57
C ARG A 256 -3.82 -0.68 17.55
N SER A 257 -3.77 0.58 17.96
CA SER A 257 -3.41 1.69 17.07
C SER A 257 -1.99 1.54 16.54
N GLN A 258 -1.04 1.16 17.40
CA GLN A 258 0.33 0.88 16.99
C GLN A 258 0.40 -0.30 16.01
N THR A 259 -0.41 -1.35 16.20
CA THR A 259 -0.52 -2.49 15.28
C THR A 259 -0.96 -2.03 13.89
N LEU A 260 -2.07 -1.28 13.81
CA LEU A 260 -2.60 -0.76 12.55
C LEU A 260 -1.62 0.22 11.89
N LYS A 261 -0.99 1.12 12.67
CA LYS A 261 0.05 2.01 12.18
C LYS A 261 1.20 1.23 11.54
N ASN A 262 1.72 0.20 12.21
CA ASN A 262 2.79 -0.64 11.66
C ASN A 262 2.37 -1.35 10.36
N TRP A 263 1.11 -1.81 10.29
CA TRP A 263 0.56 -2.38 9.07
C TRP A 263 0.50 -1.37 7.92
N ILE A 264 -0.01 -0.17 8.15
CA ILE A 264 -0.06 0.90 7.14
C ILE A 264 1.34 1.23 6.63
N LYS A 265 2.31 1.37 7.54
CA LYS A 265 3.72 1.61 7.19
C LYS A 265 4.29 0.48 6.32
N TRP A 266 3.98 -0.78 6.65
CA TRP A 266 4.41 -1.93 5.85
C TRP A 266 3.72 -1.97 4.49
N ILE A 267 2.41 -1.73 4.42
CA ILE A 267 1.66 -1.64 3.18
C ILE A 267 2.24 -0.55 2.29
N SER A 268 2.47 0.66 2.81
CA SER A 268 3.12 1.78 2.11
C SER A 268 4.42 1.32 1.45
N LYS A 269 5.29 0.66 2.24
CA LYS A 269 6.58 0.16 1.79
C LYS A 269 6.49 -0.91 0.70
N GLU A 270 5.55 -1.85 0.79
CA GLU A 270 5.49 -2.99 -0.13
C GLU A 270 4.62 -2.72 -1.37
N SER A 271 3.67 -1.79 -1.29
CA SER A 271 2.68 -1.50 -2.35
C SER A 271 2.97 -0.23 -3.13
N GLY A 272 3.77 0.68 -2.56
CA GLY A 272 4.02 2.02 -3.10
C GLY A 272 2.84 2.98 -2.91
N ILE A 273 1.88 2.66 -2.03
CA ILE A 273 0.84 3.63 -1.63
C ILE A 273 1.52 4.71 -0.78
N PRO A 274 1.48 6.00 -1.18
CA PRO A 274 2.09 7.07 -0.39
C PRO A 274 1.29 7.30 0.89
N VAL A 275 2.01 7.44 2.02
CA VAL A 275 1.45 7.73 3.34
C VAL A 275 2.26 8.81 4.05
N ARG A 276 1.60 9.85 4.57
CA ARG A 276 2.23 10.97 5.28
C ARG A 276 2.68 10.60 6.70
N LEU A 277 3.93 10.88 7.08
CA LEU A 277 4.52 10.68 8.42
C LEU A 277 4.87 12.02 9.11
N TYR A 278 5.29 11.95 10.39
CA TYR A 278 5.43 13.09 11.32
C TYR A 278 6.56 14.10 11.04
N ASP A 279 7.27 13.98 9.92
CA ASP A 279 8.41 14.88 9.59
C ASP A 279 8.22 15.59 8.24
N ASP A 280 6.98 15.82 7.81
CA ASP A 280 6.61 16.16 6.41
C ASP A 280 7.07 15.13 5.35
N GLY A 281 7.80 14.09 5.77
CA GLY A 281 8.21 12.97 4.95
C GLY A 281 7.07 11.97 4.73
N ILE A 282 6.96 11.51 3.49
CA ILE A 282 6.10 10.38 3.11
C ILE A 282 6.91 9.09 3.25
N GLN A 283 6.28 8.00 3.71
CA GLN A 283 6.97 6.72 3.87
C GLN A 283 7.20 5.99 2.54
N LEU A 284 8.45 6.04 2.09
CA LEU A 284 8.91 5.48 0.82
C LEU A 284 9.06 3.94 0.81
N PRO A 285 8.72 3.27 -0.31
CA PRO A 285 9.15 1.93 -0.62
C PRO A 285 10.65 1.89 -0.92
N ILE A 286 11.24 0.69 -0.77
CA ILE A 286 12.43 0.32 -1.54
C ILE A 286 11.89 -0.11 -2.91
N PRO A 287 12.42 0.40 -4.03
CA PRO A 287 11.87 0.09 -5.35
C PRO A 287 11.87 -1.44 -5.58
N LEU A 288 10.68 -2.03 -5.70
CA LEU A 288 10.51 -3.30 -6.40
C LEU A 288 10.68 -2.99 -7.89
N ILE A 289 11.93 -2.86 -8.30
CA ILE A 289 12.28 -3.04 -9.70
C ILE A 289 11.96 -4.51 -10.00
N TYR A 290 11.08 -4.73 -10.99
CA TYR A 290 10.70 -6.00 -11.62
C TYR A 290 9.60 -6.84 -10.93
N ALA A 291 8.41 -6.84 -11.54
CA ALA A 291 7.70 -8.05 -11.97
C ALA A 291 6.42 -7.66 -12.74
N GLU A 292 6.56 -7.26 -14.00
CA GLU A 292 5.54 -7.63 -14.99
C GLU A 292 6.15 -8.69 -15.89
N ASN A 293 5.58 -9.87 -15.73
CA ASN A 293 5.82 -11.05 -16.52
C ASN A 293 5.60 -10.74 -18.00
N THR A 294 6.59 -11.13 -18.80
CA THR A 294 6.34 -11.86 -20.04
C THR A 294 5.25 -12.91 -19.79
N ILE A 295 4.05 -12.62 -20.28
CA ILE A 295 3.09 -13.64 -20.67
C ILE A 295 3.12 -13.61 -22.20
N GLU A 296 3.96 -14.47 -22.76
CA GLU A 296 3.70 -15.13 -24.05
C GLU A 296 3.30 -16.57 -23.74
#